data_AF-A0AA90TYG1-F1
#
_entry.id   AF-A0AA90TYG1-F1
#
_cell.length_a   1.000
_cell.length_b   1.000
_cell.length_c   1.000
_cell.angle_alpha   90.00
_cell.angle_beta   90.00
_cell.angle_gamma   90.00
#
_symmetry.space_group_name_H-M   'P 1'
#
loop_
_entity.id
_entity.type
_entity.pdbx_description
1 polymer ?
#
loop_
_entity_poly.entity_id
_entity_poly.type
_entity_poly.pdbx_seq_one_letter_code
_entity_poly.pdbx_strand_id
1 'polypeptide(L)'
;MEKQLLDVLVELNGVWLSRSGLLHGIRNFEITTKHIHIETDCGARFTVRNSRSSRSARSLRHNKYRKPCKRCRPADEQIDRFVKKTFKEKRQAVSVFSSPKKQVPKKPKAAVIRSVSISTPSPKEASVSNSIPTPSTSVIKDEVKVPEVKYTPSQIERLKTLMSPDDKIPIQGELPEFKVLEKELIQRRRDDLKKMYEEDREDRLGKLERTITEFFVDRGYLEIKSPIMIPFEYIERMGIDKDDHLHKQIFRIDENMCLRPMLAPCLYNYLRKLDKVLPDPIRIFEIGPCYRKESDGSSHLEEFTMVNFCQMGSGCTRENLEGLIDEFLEHLGIEYEIEADNCMTYGDTIDIMHGDLELSSAVVGPNPLDREWGVNKPWIGAGFGLERLLKVRHNYTNIRRAGRSELYYNGINTNL
;
A
#
# COMPACT_ATOMS: atom_id res chain seq x y z
N MET A 1 -9.36 5.23 6.37
CA MET A 1 -8.39 5.42 7.48
C MET A 1 -8.16 4.08 8.12
N GLU A 2 -6.99 3.51 7.87
CA GLU A 2 -6.50 2.29 8.47
C GLU A 2 -6.57 2.37 10.02
N LYS A 3 -6.97 1.29 10.70
CA LYS A 3 -7.07 1.28 12.16
C LYS A 3 -5.68 1.17 12.77
N GLN A 4 -5.02 2.30 12.98
CA GLN A 4 -3.73 2.37 13.67
C GLN A 4 -3.80 1.78 15.09
N LEU A 5 -2.69 1.18 15.54
CA LEU A 5 -2.51 0.74 16.92
C LEU A 5 -2.56 1.94 17.87
N LEU A 6 -2.80 1.66 19.15
CA LEU A 6 -3.06 2.72 20.13
C LEU A 6 -1.79 3.54 20.40
N ASP A 7 -0.61 2.92 20.29
CA ASP A 7 0.69 3.56 20.42
C ASP A 7 0.93 4.61 19.33
N VAL A 8 0.68 4.27 18.06
CA VAL A 8 0.79 5.18 16.93
C VAL A 8 -0.14 6.38 17.12
N LEU A 9 -1.36 6.16 17.59
CA LEU A 9 -2.30 7.25 17.89
C LEU A 9 -1.83 8.12 19.06
N VAL A 10 -1.23 7.53 20.08
CA VAL A 10 -0.69 8.24 21.24
C VAL A 10 0.52 9.09 20.85
N GLU A 11 1.42 8.53 20.04
CA GLU A 11 2.62 9.19 19.54
C GLU A 11 2.28 10.36 18.60
N LEU A 12 1.39 10.13 17.63
CA LEU A 12 0.98 11.14 16.66
C LEU A 12 0.30 12.34 17.32
N ASN A 13 -0.61 12.08 18.25
CA ASN A 13 -1.42 13.15 18.86
C ASN A 13 -0.71 13.81 20.05
N GLY A 14 0.18 13.11 20.75
CA GLY A 14 0.84 13.61 21.96
C GLY A 14 -0.11 13.92 23.12
N VAL A 15 -1.36 13.45 23.04
CA VAL A 15 -2.43 13.71 24.00
C VAL A 15 -3.24 12.45 24.28
N TRP A 16 -3.82 12.36 25.47
CA TRP A 16 -4.68 11.27 25.90
C TRP A 16 -6.11 11.75 26.17
N LEU A 17 -7.09 11.01 25.64
CA LEU A 17 -8.50 11.30 25.87
C LEU A 17 -9.07 10.36 26.94
N SER A 18 -9.45 10.93 28.09
CA SER A 18 -10.01 10.17 29.20
C SER A 18 -11.44 9.66 28.92
N ARG A 19 -11.90 8.69 29.71
CA ARG A 19 -13.28 8.17 29.62
C ARG A 19 -14.36 9.23 29.86
N SER A 20 -14.04 10.30 30.59
CA SER A 20 -14.94 11.43 30.85
C SER A 20 -14.86 12.53 29.78
N GLY A 21 -14.08 12.32 28.71
CA GLY A 21 -13.92 13.25 27.60
C GLY A 21 -12.96 14.41 27.90
N LEU A 22 -12.09 14.28 28.89
CA LEU A 22 -11.04 15.26 29.18
C LEU A 22 -9.79 14.97 28.34
N LEU A 23 -9.23 16.01 27.71
CA LEU A 23 -7.99 15.90 26.96
C LEU A 23 -6.79 16.20 27.87
N HIS A 24 -5.88 15.24 28.01
CA HIS A 24 -4.67 15.34 28.81
C HIS A 24 -3.44 15.42 27.92
N GLY A 25 -2.46 16.24 28.30
CA GLY A 25 -1.12 16.17 27.71
C GLY A 25 -0.40 14.93 28.23
N ILE A 26 0.36 14.27 27.36
CA ILE A 26 1.17 13.11 27.70
C ILE A 26 2.59 13.59 27.99
N ARG A 27 3.08 13.27 29.19
CA ARG A 27 4.45 13.56 29.61
C ARG A 27 5.42 12.50 29.11
N ASN A 28 5.05 11.24 29.29
CA ASN A 28 5.83 10.09 28.85
C ASN A 28 4.92 8.89 28.61
N PHE A 29 5.35 7.96 27.77
CA PHE A 29 4.71 6.67 27.63
C PHE A 29 5.73 5.58 27.25
N GLU A 30 5.50 4.37 27.73
CA GLU A 30 6.33 3.21 27.45
C GLU A 30 5.48 2.11 26.81
N ILE A 31 6.00 1.48 25.76
CA ILE A 31 5.30 0.44 25.01
C ILE A 31 5.91 -0.92 25.33
N THR A 32 5.06 -1.90 25.61
CA THR A 32 5.39 -3.32 25.68
C THR A 32 4.64 -4.07 24.58
N THR A 33 4.93 -5.37 24.40
CA THR A 33 4.29 -6.21 23.36
C THR A 33 2.76 -6.23 23.42
N LYS A 34 2.14 -5.96 24.59
CA LYS A 34 0.68 -6.01 24.75
C LYS A 34 0.06 -4.76 25.39
N HIS A 35 0.86 -3.88 25.99
CA HIS A 35 0.36 -2.75 26.79
C HIS A 35 1.17 -1.47 26.57
N ILE A 36 0.51 -0.33 26.80
CA ILE A 36 1.11 1.00 26.83
C ILE A 36 0.93 1.54 28.25
N HIS A 37 2.03 1.98 28.85
CA HIS A 37 2.06 2.65 30.15
C HIS A 37 2.15 4.14 29.88
N ILE A 38 1.15 4.92 30.29
CA ILE A 38 1.05 6.35 29.97
C ILE A 38 1.14 7.16 31.25
N GLU A 39 1.99 8.18 31.25
CA GLU A 39 2.07 9.23 32.26
C GLU A 39 1.63 10.56 31.65
N THR A 40 0.61 11.16 32.25
CA THR A 40 0.08 12.47 31.85
C THR A 40 0.77 13.61 32.59
N ASP A 41 0.72 14.82 32.05
CA ASP A 41 1.33 16.00 32.68
C ASP A 41 0.77 16.32 34.08
N CYS A 42 -0.47 15.91 34.35
CA CYS A 42 -1.07 16.06 35.68
C CYS A 42 -0.69 14.95 36.67
N GLY A 43 0.26 14.09 36.33
CA GLY A 43 0.79 13.02 37.18
C GLY A 43 -0.05 11.74 37.22
N ALA A 44 -1.09 11.61 36.40
CA ALA A 44 -1.85 10.36 36.34
C ALA A 44 -1.08 9.32 35.51
N ARG A 45 -0.92 8.13 36.08
CA ARG A 45 -0.25 6.97 35.46
C ARG A 45 -1.24 5.83 35.30
N PHE A 46 -1.29 5.22 34.12
CA PHE A 46 -2.19 4.10 33.86
C PHE A 46 -1.69 3.24 32.71
N THR A 47 -2.11 1.97 32.73
CA THR A 47 -1.77 0.97 31.72
C THR A 47 -2.98 0.67 30.86
N VAL A 48 -2.81 0.67 29.54
CA VAL A 48 -3.86 0.35 28.57
C VAL A 48 -3.36 -0.69 27.59
N ARG A 49 -4.24 -1.61 27.17
CA ARG A 49 -3.88 -2.62 26.17
C ARG A 49 -3.61 -1.95 24.83
N ASN A 50 -2.47 -2.28 24.20
CA ASN A 50 -2.16 -1.80 22.87
C ASN A 50 -3.05 -2.50 21.85
N SER A 51 -4.13 -1.84 21.41
CA SER A 51 -5.15 -2.46 20.57
C SER A 51 -5.78 -1.42 19.65
N ARG A 52 -5.85 -1.79 18.36
CA ARG A 52 -6.51 -1.03 17.28
C ARG A 52 -8.00 -0.79 17.55
N SER A 53 -8.66 -1.69 18.28
CA SER A 53 -10.10 -1.70 18.54
C SER A 53 -10.50 -1.20 19.93
N SER A 54 -9.55 -0.79 20.77
CA SER A 54 -9.87 -0.29 22.11
C SER A 54 -10.75 0.97 22.07
N ARG A 55 -11.54 1.18 23.13
CA ARG A 55 -12.35 2.41 23.27
C ARG A 55 -11.47 3.66 23.18
N SER A 56 -10.28 3.63 23.79
CA SER A 56 -9.31 4.73 23.72
C SER A 56 -8.83 4.98 22.29
N ALA A 57 -8.52 3.92 21.53
CA ALA A 57 -8.11 4.06 20.14
C ALA A 57 -9.23 4.63 19.26
N ARG A 58 -10.49 4.22 19.50
CA ARG A 58 -11.65 4.85 18.82
C ARG A 58 -11.76 6.32 19.18
N SER A 59 -11.72 6.66 20.47
CA SER A 59 -11.83 8.04 20.95
C SER A 59 -10.74 8.96 20.36
N LEU A 60 -9.50 8.47 20.27
CA LEU A 60 -8.38 9.20 19.66
C LEU A 60 -8.47 9.34 18.14
N ARG A 61 -9.28 8.54 17.43
CA ARG A 61 -9.54 8.71 15.99
C ARG A 61 -10.72 9.62 15.69
N HIS A 62 -11.69 9.69 16.60
CA HIS A 62 -12.86 10.54 16.45
C HIS A 62 -12.55 12.01 16.73
N ASN A 63 -11.42 12.33 17.37
CA ASN A 63 -10.90 13.68 17.59
C ASN A 63 -11.90 14.62 18.31
N LYS A 64 -12.83 14.04 19.08
CA LYS A 64 -13.86 14.77 19.83
C LYS A 64 -13.52 14.72 21.31
N TYR A 65 -13.30 15.89 21.91
CA TYR A 65 -13.10 16.04 23.35
C TYR A 65 -14.13 17.02 23.92
N ARG A 66 -14.39 16.95 25.23
CA ARG A 66 -15.36 17.82 25.91
C ARG A 66 -14.71 19.12 26.39
N LYS A 67 -13.57 19.01 27.06
CA LYS A 67 -12.76 20.14 27.53
C LYS A 67 -11.34 19.71 27.86
N PRO A 68 -10.34 20.60 27.79
CA PRO A 68 -8.97 20.28 28.17
C PRO A 68 -8.87 20.07 29.69
N CYS A 69 -7.94 19.23 30.12
CA CYS A 69 -7.65 19.03 31.54
C CYS A 69 -7.07 20.31 32.14
N LYS A 70 -7.71 20.87 33.18
CA LYS A 70 -7.27 22.11 33.85
C LYS A 70 -5.89 22.01 34.51
N ARG A 71 -5.43 20.79 34.81
CA ARG A 71 -4.10 20.51 35.39
C ARG A 71 -3.03 20.28 34.34
N CYS A 72 -3.34 19.57 33.24
CA CYS A 72 -2.38 19.39 32.14
C CYS A 72 -2.20 20.67 31.32
N ARG A 73 -3.29 21.44 31.10
CA ARG A 73 -3.35 22.58 30.18
C ARG A 73 -2.58 22.31 28.87
N PRO A 74 -3.00 21.32 28.06
CA PRO A 74 -2.36 21.05 26.77
C PRO A 74 -2.31 22.34 25.95
N ALA A 75 -1.18 22.62 25.31
CA ALA A 75 -1.01 23.85 24.53
C ALA A 75 -2.00 23.89 23.36
N ASP A 76 -2.38 25.09 22.92
CA ASP A 76 -3.34 25.27 21.82
C ASP A 76 -2.86 24.57 20.53
N GLU A 77 -1.55 24.50 20.31
CA GLU A 77 -0.96 23.75 19.19
C GLU A 77 -1.23 22.22 19.28
N GLN A 78 -1.21 21.64 20.48
CA GLN A 78 -1.50 20.21 20.68
C GLN A 78 -2.99 19.92 20.49
N ILE A 79 -3.85 20.83 20.92
CA ILE A 79 -5.30 20.75 20.72
C ILE A 79 -5.64 20.85 19.23
N ASP A 80 -5.04 21.82 18.54
CA ASP A 80 -5.24 22.02 17.11
C ASP A 80 -4.73 20.82 16.28
N ARG A 81 -3.60 20.22 16.66
CA ARG A 81 -3.07 19.01 16.03
C ARG A 81 -4.05 17.83 16.17
N PHE A 82 -4.60 17.64 17.38
CA PHE A 82 -5.60 16.61 17.66
C PHE A 82 -6.88 16.80 16.85
N VAL A 83 -7.35 18.03 16.68
CA VAL A 83 -8.61 18.32 15.97
C VAL A 83 -8.43 18.32 14.44
N LYS A 84 -7.37 18.98 13.93
CA LYS A 84 -7.16 19.24 12.49
C LYS A 84 -6.38 18.16 11.75
N LYS A 85 -5.83 17.15 12.45
CA LYS A 85 -4.99 16.07 11.87
C LYS A 85 -3.75 16.57 11.12
N THR A 86 -3.15 17.67 11.57
CA THR A 86 -1.92 18.21 10.98
C THR A 86 -0.70 17.43 11.46
N PHE A 87 -0.41 16.29 10.83
CA PHE A 87 0.81 15.52 11.10
C PHE A 87 1.91 15.96 10.11
N LYS A 88 2.96 16.62 10.62
CA LYS A 88 4.26 16.71 9.93
C LYS A 88 5.11 15.55 10.44
N GLU A 89 5.52 14.66 9.55
CA GLU A 89 6.43 13.56 9.90
C GLU A 89 7.74 14.12 10.45
N LYS A 90 7.94 13.96 11.76
CA LYS A 90 9.28 13.99 12.36
C LYS A 90 9.46 12.66 13.07
N ARG A 91 10.13 11.72 12.41
CA ARG A 91 10.66 10.52 13.06
C ARG A 91 11.77 10.96 14.00
N GLN A 92 11.49 10.98 15.30
CA GLN A 92 12.54 11.09 16.32
C GLN A 92 12.96 9.66 16.67
N ALA A 93 14.24 9.34 16.50
CA ALA A 93 14.76 8.01 16.74
C ALA A 93 14.60 7.61 18.22
N VAL A 94 13.95 6.47 18.47
CA VAL A 94 13.87 5.88 19.80
C VAL A 94 14.95 4.80 19.92
N SER A 95 15.83 4.96 20.91
CA SER A 95 16.84 3.97 21.29
C SER A 95 16.19 2.83 22.10
N VAL A 96 16.25 1.61 21.57
CA VAL A 96 15.83 0.40 22.27
C VAL A 96 16.96 -0.03 23.22
N PHE A 97 16.77 0.13 24.53
CA PHE A 97 17.65 -0.47 25.52
C PHE A 97 17.16 -1.89 25.87
N SER A 98 17.88 -2.91 25.41
CA SER A 98 17.74 -4.27 25.93
C SER A 98 18.64 -4.47 27.15
N SER A 99 18.10 -4.95 28.27
CA SER A 99 18.87 -5.28 29.48
C SER A 99 19.80 -6.49 29.24
N PRO A 100 21.08 -6.48 29.66
CA PRO A 100 22.00 -7.58 29.40
C PRO A 100 21.93 -8.70 30.45
N LYS A 101 22.00 -9.96 29.96
CA LYS A 101 22.17 -11.18 30.77
C LYS A 101 23.59 -11.24 31.38
N LYS A 102 23.67 -11.78 32.61
CA LYS A 102 24.89 -12.05 33.41
C LYS A 102 25.89 -12.96 32.69
N GLN A 103 27.19 -12.59 32.67
CA GLN A 103 28.34 -13.50 32.80
C GLN A 103 29.55 -12.81 33.48
N VAL A 104 30.39 -13.64 34.11
CA VAL A 104 31.41 -13.44 35.17
C VAL A 104 32.81 -13.08 34.58
N PRO A 105 33.78 -12.49 35.34
CA PRO A 105 34.75 -11.53 34.81
C PRO A 105 36.16 -12.09 34.52
N LYS A 106 36.94 -11.39 33.68
CA LYS A 106 38.42 -11.32 33.74
C LYS A 106 38.97 -10.05 33.05
N LYS A 107 40.16 -9.66 33.51
CA LYS A 107 40.79 -8.32 33.63
C LYS A 107 41.47 -7.75 32.34
N PRO A 108 41.97 -6.48 32.36
CA PRO A 108 41.90 -5.53 31.25
C PRO A 108 43.26 -5.13 30.63
N LYS A 109 43.22 -4.28 29.57
CA LYS A 109 44.17 -3.21 29.16
C LYS A 109 43.67 -2.64 27.81
N ALA A 110 43.71 -1.35 27.45
CA ALA A 110 44.23 -0.13 28.06
C ALA A 110 43.53 1.12 27.44
N ALA A 111 43.77 2.27 28.09
CA ALA A 111 43.44 3.69 27.83
C ALA A 111 43.16 4.13 26.37
N VAL A 112 42.41 5.21 26.09
CA VAL A 112 42.70 6.65 26.35
C VAL A 112 41.38 7.46 26.26
N ILE A 113 40.87 8.03 27.38
CA ILE A 113 40.87 9.47 27.79
C ILE A 113 40.13 10.40 26.78
N ARG A 114 38.85 10.73 27.02
CA ARG A 114 38.28 11.96 27.67
C ARG A 114 38.40 13.22 26.78
N SER A 115 37.46 14.16 26.70
CA SER A 115 36.18 14.45 27.36
C SER A 115 35.74 15.84 26.87
N VAL A 116 34.46 16.12 26.68
CA VAL A 116 33.90 17.47 26.94
C VAL A 116 32.45 17.36 27.38
N SER A 117 32.12 18.03 28.49
CA SER A 117 30.80 18.18 29.05
C SER A 117 30.45 19.67 29.19
N ILE A 118 29.29 20.02 28.62
CA ILE A 118 28.13 20.70 29.26
C ILE A 118 28.16 22.22 29.55
N SER A 119 27.02 22.82 29.16
CA SER A 119 26.23 23.93 29.75
C SER A 119 26.35 25.39 29.24
N THR A 120 25.28 25.79 28.54
CA THR A 120 24.51 27.07 28.49
C THR A 120 24.36 27.86 29.81
N PRO A 121 23.74 29.08 29.88
CA PRO A 121 23.05 29.93 28.86
C PRO A 121 23.33 31.48 28.93
N SER A 122 22.73 32.22 27.96
CA SER A 122 22.21 33.62 27.86
C SER A 122 22.14 34.54 29.11
N PRO A 123 21.98 35.91 29.04
CA PRO A 123 21.01 36.64 28.17
C PRO A 123 21.21 38.15 27.81
N LYS A 124 20.29 38.70 26.98
CA LYS A 124 19.70 40.08 26.95
C LYS A 124 20.63 41.29 26.67
N GLU A 125 20.24 42.48 26.15
CA GLU A 125 19.07 43.13 25.51
C GLU A 125 19.58 44.52 25.03
N ALA A 126 18.83 45.16 24.11
CA ALA A 126 18.63 46.62 23.95
C ALA A 126 19.70 47.58 23.36
N SER A 127 19.30 48.13 22.19
CA SER A 127 19.07 49.56 21.87
C SER A 127 20.19 50.54 21.44
N VAL A 128 19.78 51.38 20.47
CA VAL A 128 20.05 52.83 20.27
C VAL A 128 20.86 53.26 19.01
N SER A 129 20.09 53.88 18.10
CA SER A 129 20.29 54.99 17.14
C SER A 129 21.66 55.43 16.59
N ASN A 130 21.61 55.81 15.30
CA ASN A 130 22.16 57.01 14.61
C ASN A 130 22.80 56.58 13.27
N SER A 131 22.76 57.29 12.13
CA SER A 131 22.11 58.52 11.69
C SER A 131 22.56 58.78 10.23
N ILE A 132 21.70 59.43 9.44
CA ILE A 132 21.97 60.30 8.26
C ILE A 132 22.14 59.63 6.86
N PRO A 133 21.47 60.18 5.82
CA PRO A 133 21.39 59.62 4.46
C PRO A 133 22.33 60.33 3.46
N THR A 134 22.59 59.69 2.33
CA THR A 134 23.15 60.36 1.15
C THR A 134 22.51 59.78 -0.13
N PRO A 135 22.01 60.61 -1.05
CA PRO A 135 21.27 60.13 -2.22
C PRO A 135 22.23 59.86 -3.37
N SER A 136 22.01 58.77 -4.11
CA SER A 136 22.47 58.70 -5.49
C SER A 136 21.45 57.94 -6.34
N THR A 137 20.91 58.71 -7.26
CA THR A 137 20.06 58.39 -8.40
C THR A 137 20.69 57.29 -9.25
N SER A 138 19.91 56.30 -9.71
CA SER A 138 19.94 55.88 -11.12
C SER A 138 19.00 54.71 -11.44
N VAL A 139 18.10 55.02 -12.39
CA VAL A 139 17.71 54.18 -13.53
C VAL A 139 16.84 52.95 -13.23
N ILE A 140 15.55 53.16 -13.48
CA ILE A 140 14.60 52.11 -13.89
C ILE A 140 15.15 51.47 -15.17
N LYS A 141 15.65 50.23 -15.06
CA LYS A 141 15.60 49.29 -16.17
C LYS A 141 14.42 48.38 -15.89
N ASP A 142 13.38 48.51 -16.70
CA ASP A 142 12.34 47.50 -16.81
C ASP A 142 12.99 46.21 -17.31
N GLU A 143 13.44 45.37 -16.37
CA GLU A 143 13.57 43.95 -16.64
C GLU A 143 12.18 43.44 -16.96
N VAL A 144 11.94 43.15 -18.24
CA VAL A 144 10.88 42.24 -18.66
C VAL A 144 11.18 40.92 -17.95
N LYS A 145 10.61 40.73 -16.76
CA LYS A 145 10.51 39.42 -16.12
C LYS A 145 9.71 38.57 -17.09
N VAL A 146 10.41 37.77 -17.90
CA VAL A 146 9.82 36.60 -18.55
C VAL A 146 9.17 35.83 -17.39
N PRO A 147 7.83 35.75 -17.36
CA PRO A 147 7.18 35.11 -16.23
C PRO A 147 7.65 33.67 -16.21
N GLU A 148 8.19 33.23 -15.08
CA GLU A 148 8.55 31.85 -14.82
C GLU A 148 7.27 31.01 -15.06
N VAL A 149 7.16 30.40 -16.25
CA VAL A 149 5.92 29.76 -16.72
C VAL A 149 5.72 28.49 -15.92
N LYS A 150 5.06 28.61 -14.76
CA LYS A 150 4.65 27.46 -13.95
C LYS A 150 3.33 26.92 -14.51
N TYR A 151 3.33 25.67 -14.96
CA TYR A 151 2.10 24.99 -15.33
C TYR A 151 1.13 24.96 -14.16
N THR A 152 -0.15 25.17 -14.44
CA THR A 152 -1.22 24.99 -13.46
C THR A 152 -1.36 23.51 -13.10
N PRO A 153 -1.92 23.16 -11.93
CA PRO A 153 -2.17 21.77 -11.55
C PRO A 153 -2.94 20.98 -12.62
N SER A 154 -3.97 21.58 -13.24
CA SER A 154 -4.75 20.95 -14.31
C SER A 154 -3.93 20.68 -15.58
N GLN A 155 -3.02 21.59 -15.93
CA GLN A 155 -2.10 21.39 -17.05
C GLN A 155 -1.14 20.25 -16.77
N ILE A 156 -0.59 20.18 -15.56
CA ILE A 156 0.30 19.08 -15.14
C ILE A 156 -0.45 17.74 -15.21
N GLU A 157 -1.67 17.67 -14.71
CA GLU A 157 -2.47 16.44 -14.78
C GLU A 157 -2.76 16.03 -16.23
N ARG A 158 -3.13 16.98 -17.11
CA ARG A 158 -3.30 16.70 -18.54
C ARG A 158 -2.03 16.15 -19.18
N LEU A 159 -0.89 16.79 -18.95
CA LEU A 159 0.40 16.32 -19.47
C LEU A 159 0.74 14.93 -18.95
N LYS A 160 0.57 14.66 -17.65
CA LYS A 160 0.76 13.33 -17.05
C LYS A 160 -0.11 12.26 -17.71
N THR A 161 -1.33 12.59 -18.15
CA THR A 161 -2.18 11.62 -18.85
C THR A 161 -1.66 11.27 -20.25
N LEU A 162 -0.90 12.16 -20.88
CA LEU A 162 -0.34 11.97 -22.21
C LEU A 162 1.07 11.37 -22.18
N MET A 163 1.80 11.53 -21.09
CA MET A 163 3.17 11.01 -20.97
C MET A 163 3.22 9.48 -20.97
N SER A 164 4.25 8.94 -21.62
CA SER A 164 4.77 7.59 -21.45
C SER A 164 5.91 7.59 -20.43
N PRO A 165 6.28 6.43 -19.84
CA PRO A 165 7.35 6.34 -18.85
C PRO A 165 8.70 6.88 -19.33
N ASP A 166 8.98 6.78 -20.63
CA ASP A 166 10.23 7.24 -21.25
C ASP A 166 10.24 8.75 -21.54
N ASP A 167 9.09 9.42 -21.48
CA ASP A 167 9.01 10.86 -21.73
C ASP A 167 9.61 11.64 -20.56
N LYS A 168 10.61 12.49 -20.85
CA LYS A 168 11.18 13.43 -19.88
C LYS A 168 10.64 14.83 -20.18
N ILE A 169 9.82 15.39 -19.29
CA ILE A 169 9.51 16.83 -19.34
C ILE A 169 10.66 17.59 -18.67
N PRO A 170 11.19 18.67 -19.28
CA PRO A 170 12.13 19.55 -18.60
C PRO A 170 11.48 20.13 -17.33
N ILE A 171 11.99 19.79 -16.14
CA ILE A 171 11.42 20.26 -14.85
C ILE A 171 12.07 21.59 -14.42
N GLN A 172 13.17 22.00 -15.06
CA GLN A 172 13.92 23.22 -14.77
C GLN A 172 14.40 23.87 -16.07
N GLY A 173 14.22 25.20 -16.20
CA GLY A 173 14.59 26.00 -17.36
C GLY A 173 13.42 26.76 -17.99
N GLU A 174 13.58 27.21 -19.23
CA GLU A 174 12.48 27.73 -20.05
C GLU A 174 11.49 26.60 -20.36
N LEU A 175 10.41 26.53 -19.58
CA LEU A 175 9.33 25.58 -19.82
C LEU A 175 8.61 25.95 -21.12
N PRO A 176 8.45 25.03 -22.08
CA PRO A 176 7.70 25.31 -23.31
C PRO A 176 6.27 25.69 -22.97
N GLU A 177 5.65 26.52 -23.79
CA GLU A 177 4.23 26.86 -23.62
C GLU A 177 3.40 25.56 -23.58
N PHE A 178 2.46 25.45 -22.63
CA PHE A 178 1.66 24.25 -22.41
C PHE A 178 1.07 23.69 -23.72
N LYS A 179 0.56 24.56 -24.59
CA LYS A 179 -0.04 24.17 -25.88
C LYS A 179 0.96 23.53 -26.84
N VAL A 180 2.21 23.95 -26.81
CA VAL A 180 3.27 23.39 -27.65
C VAL A 180 3.59 21.98 -27.18
N LEU A 181 3.81 21.81 -25.87
CA LEU A 181 4.13 20.51 -25.29
C LEU A 181 2.95 19.52 -25.38
N GLU A 182 1.72 19.98 -25.12
CA GLU A 182 0.52 19.15 -25.26
C GLU A 182 0.37 18.66 -26.71
N LYS A 183 0.51 19.55 -27.70
CA LYS A 183 0.43 19.18 -29.12
C LYS A 183 1.50 18.17 -29.51
N GLU A 184 2.72 18.34 -29.01
CA GLU A 184 3.82 17.40 -29.24
C GLU A 184 3.50 16.01 -28.65
N LEU A 185 3.09 15.94 -27.38
CA LEU A 185 2.76 14.67 -26.73
C LEU A 185 1.58 13.98 -27.42
N ILE A 186 0.54 14.71 -27.80
CA ILE A 186 -0.59 14.17 -28.57
C ILE A 186 -0.09 13.54 -29.88
N GLN A 187 0.78 14.24 -30.61
CA GLN A 187 1.32 13.73 -31.86
C GLN A 187 2.13 12.45 -31.63
N ARG A 188 3.00 12.41 -30.61
CA ARG A 188 3.74 11.20 -30.22
C ARG A 188 2.80 10.04 -29.91
N ARG A 189 1.74 10.26 -29.11
CA ARG A 189 0.77 9.20 -28.77
C ARG A 189 -0.02 8.70 -29.98
N ARG A 190 -0.34 9.58 -30.94
CA ARG A 190 -0.97 9.17 -32.20
C ARG A 190 -0.04 8.27 -33.01
N ASP A 191 1.24 8.61 -33.06
CA ASP A 191 2.22 7.82 -33.80
C ASP A 191 2.53 6.49 -33.09
N ASP A 192 2.54 6.46 -31.75
CA ASP A 192 2.61 5.22 -30.96
C ASP A 192 1.45 4.27 -31.27
N LEU A 193 0.21 4.78 -31.36
CA LEU A 193 -0.97 3.99 -31.71
C LEU A 193 -0.93 3.48 -33.16
N LYS A 194 -0.51 4.32 -34.12
CA LYS A 194 -0.34 3.88 -35.52
C LYS A 194 0.69 2.76 -35.64
N LYS A 195 1.86 2.95 -35.00
CA LYS A 195 2.91 1.94 -34.97
C LYS A 195 2.40 0.62 -34.41
N MET A 196 1.69 0.67 -33.29
CA MET A 196 1.08 -0.51 -32.68
C MET A 196 0.06 -1.21 -33.59
N TYR A 197 -0.73 -0.44 -34.34
CA TYR A 197 -1.69 -0.95 -35.31
C TYR A 197 -1.00 -1.61 -36.53
N GLU A 198 0.14 -1.08 -36.95
CA GLU A 198 0.90 -1.61 -38.09
C GLU A 198 1.68 -2.88 -37.72
N GLU A 199 2.27 -2.93 -36.51
CA GLU A 199 3.23 -3.96 -36.09
C GLU A 199 2.61 -5.11 -35.29
N ASP A 200 2.08 -4.86 -34.08
CA ASP A 200 1.74 -5.91 -33.08
C ASP A 200 0.23 -6.22 -33.05
N ARG A 201 -0.61 -5.19 -32.96
CA ARG A 201 -2.10 -5.27 -32.82
C ARG A 201 -2.61 -6.08 -31.62
N GLU A 202 -1.76 -6.47 -30.69
CA GLU A 202 -2.14 -7.18 -29.47
C GLU A 202 -2.42 -6.23 -28.31
N ASP A 203 -3.51 -6.48 -27.58
CA ASP A 203 -3.70 -5.91 -26.25
C ASP A 203 -2.73 -6.57 -25.24
N ARG A 204 -2.05 -5.76 -24.43
CA ARG A 204 -1.00 -6.21 -23.50
C ARG A 204 -1.56 -7.09 -22.38
N LEU A 205 -2.79 -6.85 -21.92
CA LEU A 205 -3.44 -7.69 -20.92
C LEU A 205 -3.80 -9.05 -21.52
N GLY A 206 -4.36 -9.08 -22.73
CA GLY A 206 -4.61 -10.32 -23.46
C GLY A 206 -3.34 -11.09 -23.81
N LYS A 207 -2.26 -10.41 -24.20
CA LYS A 207 -0.96 -11.02 -24.50
C LYS A 207 -0.33 -11.62 -23.24
N LEU A 208 -0.42 -10.91 -22.11
CA LEU A 208 0.03 -11.42 -20.83
C LEU A 208 -0.79 -12.65 -20.39
N GLU A 209 -2.12 -12.63 -20.54
CA GLU A 209 -2.96 -13.80 -20.26
C GLU A 209 -2.49 -15.03 -21.05
N ARG A 210 -2.28 -14.91 -22.38
CA ARG A 210 -1.76 -16.01 -23.22
C ARG A 210 -0.39 -16.50 -22.77
N THR A 211 0.53 -15.59 -22.48
CA THR A 211 1.89 -15.91 -22.00
C THR A 211 1.84 -16.71 -20.69
N ILE A 212 1.00 -16.28 -19.74
CA ILE A 212 0.83 -16.95 -18.45
C ILE A 212 0.14 -18.31 -18.63
N THR A 213 -0.86 -18.40 -19.52
CA THR A 213 -1.53 -19.67 -19.85
C THR A 213 -0.53 -20.70 -20.38
N GLU A 214 0.31 -20.31 -21.35
CA GLU A 214 1.37 -21.18 -21.90
C GLU A 214 2.33 -21.64 -20.78
N PHE A 215 2.81 -20.72 -19.95
CA PHE A 215 3.72 -21.00 -18.83
C PHE A 215 3.20 -22.11 -17.89
N PHE A 216 1.92 -22.04 -17.50
CA PHE A 216 1.32 -23.01 -16.57
C PHE A 216 0.97 -24.33 -17.24
N VAL A 217 0.47 -24.29 -18.48
CA VAL A 217 0.15 -25.49 -19.26
C VAL A 217 1.41 -26.34 -19.49
N ASP A 218 2.53 -25.71 -19.86
CA ASP A 218 3.82 -26.38 -20.05
C ASP A 218 4.35 -27.05 -18.76
N ARG A 219 3.89 -26.59 -17.59
CA ARG A 219 4.21 -27.16 -16.26
C ARG A 219 3.19 -28.20 -15.77
N GLY A 220 2.26 -28.59 -16.65
CA GLY A 220 1.26 -29.62 -16.37
C GLY A 220 0.09 -29.13 -15.52
N TYR A 221 -0.19 -27.82 -15.50
CA TYR A 221 -1.40 -27.29 -14.89
C TYR A 221 -2.57 -27.33 -15.88
N LEU A 222 -3.74 -27.72 -15.39
CA LEU A 222 -4.98 -27.67 -16.16
C LEU A 222 -5.59 -26.26 -16.08
N GLU A 223 -5.83 -25.64 -17.24
CA GLU A 223 -6.54 -24.35 -17.30
C GLU A 223 -8.03 -24.53 -17.00
N ILE A 224 -8.54 -23.72 -16.09
CA ILE A 224 -9.94 -23.66 -15.68
C ILE A 224 -10.54 -22.33 -16.11
N LYS A 225 -11.78 -22.39 -16.63
CA LYS A 225 -12.63 -21.21 -16.83
C LYS A 225 -13.93 -21.42 -16.05
N SER A 226 -14.11 -20.66 -14.97
CA SER A 226 -15.30 -20.73 -14.13
C SER A 226 -16.26 -19.56 -14.39
N PRO A 227 -17.53 -19.67 -13.95
CA PRO A 227 -18.46 -18.54 -14.00
C PRO A 227 -17.93 -17.32 -13.22
N ILE A 228 -18.15 -16.14 -13.78
CA ILE A 228 -17.90 -14.85 -13.11
C ILE A 228 -18.97 -14.59 -12.04
N MET A 229 -20.22 -14.93 -12.36
CA MET A 229 -21.34 -14.83 -11.45
C MET A 229 -21.36 -16.08 -10.56
N ILE A 230 -21.24 -15.88 -9.24
CA ILE A 230 -21.21 -16.96 -8.26
C ILE A 230 -22.33 -16.80 -7.23
N PRO A 231 -22.80 -17.89 -6.61
CA PRO A 231 -23.71 -17.80 -5.47
C PRO A 231 -23.09 -16.99 -4.34
N PHE A 232 -23.86 -16.12 -3.71
CA PHE A 232 -23.40 -15.34 -2.56
C PHE A 232 -23.00 -16.25 -1.38
N GLU A 233 -23.61 -17.42 -1.26
CA GLU A 233 -23.21 -18.46 -0.30
C GLU A 233 -21.73 -18.83 -0.41
N TYR A 234 -21.13 -18.73 -1.60
CA TYR A 234 -19.70 -19.02 -1.77
C TYR A 234 -18.83 -18.02 -1.03
N ILE A 235 -19.27 -16.76 -0.92
CA ILE A 235 -18.60 -15.73 -0.13
C ILE A 235 -18.69 -16.06 1.35
N GLU A 236 -19.88 -16.44 1.82
CA GLU A 236 -20.11 -16.81 3.22
C GLU A 236 -19.26 -18.04 3.59
N ARG A 237 -19.16 -19.02 2.69
CA ARG A 237 -18.28 -20.19 2.82
C ARG A 237 -16.80 -19.86 2.71
N MET A 238 -16.41 -18.68 2.23
CA MET A 238 -15.04 -18.16 2.33
C MET A 238 -14.76 -17.48 3.69
N GLY A 239 -15.72 -17.50 4.63
CA GLY A 239 -15.58 -16.85 5.93
C GLY A 239 -15.75 -15.34 5.90
N ILE A 240 -16.27 -14.78 4.80
CA ILE A 240 -16.48 -13.34 4.62
C ILE A 240 -17.89 -12.99 5.11
N ASP A 241 -18.00 -12.62 6.38
CA ASP A 241 -19.25 -12.25 7.03
C ASP A 241 -19.60 -10.76 6.84
N LYS A 242 -20.75 -10.32 7.37
CA LYS A 242 -21.23 -8.92 7.25
C LYS A 242 -20.33 -7.89 7.94
N ASP A 243 -19.54 -8.31 8.93
CA ASP A 243 -18.64 -7.45 9.68
C ASP A 243 -17.25 -7.34 9.03
N ASP A 244 -16.94 -8.25 8.10
CA ASP A 244 -15.74 -8.21 7.26
C ASP A 244 -15.73 -6.98 6.35
N HIS A 245 -14.54 -6.40 6.17
CA HIS A 245 -14.33 -5.28 5.25
C HIS A 245 -14.64 -5.67 3.81
N LEU A 246 -14.22 -6.86 3.39
CA LEU A 246 -14.37 -7.38 2.04
C LEU A 246 -15.84 -7.57 1.66
N HIS A 247 -16.71 -7.88 2.61
CA HIS A 247 -18.15 -8.02 2.36
C HIS A 247 -18.76 -6.74 1.75
N LYS A 248 -18.30 -5.57 2.18
CA LYS A 248 -18.78 -4.27 1.65
C LYS A 248 -18.30 -4.01 0.23
N GLN A 249 -17.23 -4.68 -0.19
CA GLN A 249 -16.65 -4.53 -1.51
C GLN A 249 -17.37 -5.40 -2.56
N ILE A 250 -18.30 -6.26 -2.16
CA ILE A 250 -18.93 -7.19 -3.09
C ILE A 250 -19.99 -6.49 -3.95
N PHE A 251 -19.90 -6.71 -5.26
CA PHE A 251 -20.96 -6.36 -6.21
C PHE A 251 -22.02 -7.46 -6.21
N ARG A 252 -23.13 -7.22 -5.50
CA ARG A 252 -24.34 -8.06 -5.57
C ARG A 252 -25.07 -7.81 -6.88
N ILE A 253 -25.58 -8.89 -7.48
CA ILE A 253 -26.42 -8.83 -8.68
C ILE A 253 -27.88 -8.94 -8.26
N ASP A 254 -28.18 -9.91 -7.39
CA ASP A 254 -29.47 -10.08 -6.75
C ASP A 254 -29.27 -10.55 -5.29
N GLU A 255 -30.31 -11.13 -4.68
CA GLU A 255 -30.26 -11.64 -3.31
C GLU A 255 -29.30 -12.84 -3.15
N ASN A 256 -29.16 -13.65 -4.20
CA ASN A 256 -28.49 -14.96 -4.19
C ASN A 256 -27.17 -14.98 -4.97
N MET A 257 -26.91 -14.02 -5.85
CA MET A 257 -25.76 -14.00 -6.75
C MET A 257 -24.93 -12.73 -6.60
N CYS A 258 -23.62 -12.86 -6.79
CA CYS A 258 -22.68 -11.75 -6.88
C CYS A 258 -21.66 -11.96 -7.99
N LEU A 259 -20.98 -10.87 -8.37
CA LEU A 259 -19.74 -10.97 -9.13
C LEU A 259 -18.63 -11.46 -8.22
N ARG A 260 -17.84 -12.44 -8.68
CA ARG A 260 -16.75 -13.02 -7.89
C ARG A 260 -15.70 -11.95 -7.53
N PRO A 261 -15.35 -11.76 -6.26
CA PRO A 261 -14.27 -10.87 -5.84
C PRO A 261 -12.90 -11.56 -5.86
N MET A 262 -12.86 -12.86 -6.09
CA MET A 262 -11.66 -13.72 -6.13
C MET A 262 -11.98 -15.04 -6.85
N LEU A 263 -10.96 -15.75 -7.30
CA LEU A 263 -11.10 -17.04 -8.01
C LEU A 263 -11.25 -18.25 -7.06
N ALA A 264 -10.82 -18.11 -5.80
CA ALA A 264 -10.71 -19.22 -4.84
C ALA A 264 -11.99 -20.08 -4.69
N PRO A 265 -13.22 -19.56 -4.57
CA PRO A 265 -14.42 -20.38 -4.41
C PRO A 265 -14.65 -21.40 -5.52
N CYS A 266 -14.39 -20.99 -6.76
CA CYS A 266 -14.55 -21.85 -7.93
C CYS A 266 -13.40 -22.87 -8.00
N LEU A 267 -12.16 -22.44 -7.74
CA LEU A 267 -11.01 -23.34 -7.71
C LEU A 267 -11.12 -24.42 -6.62
N TYR A 268 -11.59 -24.07 -5.41
CA TYR A 268 -11.88 -25.05 -4.35
C TYR A 268 -12.86 -26.13 -4.81
N ASN A 269 -13.92 -25.74 -5.52
CA ASN A 269 -14.88 -26.70 -6.08
C ASN A 269 -14.25 -27.62 -7.12
N TYR A 270 -13.37 -27.07 -7.99
CA TYR A 270 -12.65 -27.87 -8.97
C TYR A 270 -11.68 -28.83 -8.32
N LEU A 271 -10.88 -28.40 -7.35
CA LEU A 271 -9.98 -29.27 -6.58
C LEU A 271 -10.73 -30.48 -6.01
N ARG A 272 -11.82 -30.25 -5.27
CA ARG A 272 -12.64 -31.33 -4.69
C ARG A 272 -13.21 -32.28 -5.76
N LYS A 273 -13.68 -31.75 -6.88
CA LYS A 273 -14.32 -32.55 -7.94
C LYS A 273 -13.29 -33.37 -8.72
N LEU A 274 -12.18 -32.75 -9.07
CA LEU A 274 -11.11 -33.35 -9.85
C LEU A 274 -10.31 -34.39 -9.06
N ASP A 275 -10.27 -34.30 -7.73
CA ASP A 275 -9.61 -35.29 -6.87
C ASP A 275 -10.17 -36.70 -6.99
N LYS A 276 -11.40 -36.82 -7.49
CA LYS A 276 -12.06 -38.10 -7.71
C LYS A 276 -11.64 -38.79 -9.01
N VAL A 277 -10.97 -38.08 -9.92
CA VAL A 277 -10.72 -38.54 -11.29
C VAL A 277 -9.28 -38.35 -11.76
N LEU A 278 -8.58 -37.32 -11.27
CA LEU A 278 -7.20 -37.03 -11.68
C LEU A 278 -6.19 -37.71 -10.76
N PRO A 279 -5.00 -38.06 -11.29
CA PRO A 279 -3.91 -38.54 -10.46
C PRO A 279 -3.36 -37.43 -9.55
N ASP A 280 -2.70 -37.86 -8.48
CA ASP A 280 -1.95 -36.98 -7.61
C ASP A 280 -0.60 -36.56 -8.26
N PRO A 281 -0.16 -35.30 -8.12
CA PRO A 281 -0.88 -34.15 -7.56
C PRO A 281 -1.82 -33.50 -8.58
N ILE A 282 -2.91 -32.89 -8.09
CA ILE A 282 -3.80 -32.07 -8.93
C ILE A 282 -3.19 -30.69 -9.09
N ARG A 283 -3.07 -30.22 -10.33
CA ARG A 283 -2.57 -28.88 -10.67
C ARG A 283 -3.58 -28.17 -11.55
N ILE A 284 -4.11 -27.04 -11.07
CA ILE A 284 -5.05 -26.22 -11.83
C ILE A 284 -4.69 -24.75 -11.72
N PHE A 285 -5.06 -23.97 -12.72
CA PHE A 285 -5.01 -22.52 -12.66
C PHE A 285 -6.20 -21.90 -13.38
N GLU A 286 -6.55 -20.68 -13.02
CA GLU A 286 -7.55 -19.89 -13.72
C GLU A 286 -7.03 -18.46 -13.89
N ILE A 287 -7.22 -17.91 -15.08
CA ILE A 287 -7.08 -16.49 -15.37
C ILE A 287 -8.46 -15.93 -15.70
N GLY A 288 -8.86 -14.86 -15.03
CA GLY A 288 -10.09 -14.17 -15.37
C GLY A 288 -10.46 -12.97 -14.49
N PRO A 289 -11.53 -12.26 -14.85
CA PRO A 289 -11.93 -11.04 -14.17
C PRO A 289 -12.50 -11.32 -12.78
N CYS A 290 -12.22 -10.42 -11.85
CA CYS A 290 -12.74 -10.33 -10.50
C CYS A 290 -13.17 -8.88 -10.22
N TYR A 291 -14.11 -8.71 -9.29
CA TYR A 291 -14.76 -7.44 -9.04
C TYR A 291 -14.80 -7.10 -7.55
N ARG A 292 -14.30 -5.91 -7.18
CA ARG A 292 -14.37 -5.37 -5.80
C ARG A 292 -14.65 -3.88 -5.87
N LYS A 293 -15.61 -3.38 -5.09
CA LYS A 293 -15.85 -1.93 -4.96
C LYS A 293 -14.64 -1.32 -4.28
N GLU A 294 -14.02 -0.36 -4.94
CA GLU A 294 -12.81 0.29 -4.47
C GLU A 294 -12.98 1.80 -4.52
N SER A 295 -12.52 2.47 -3.46
CA SER A 295 -12.49 3.94 -3.42
C SER A 295 -11.13 4.52 -3.80
N ASP A 296 -10.08 3.69 -3.83
CA ASP A 296 -8.73 4.09 -4.20
C ASP A 296 -8.43 3.73 -5.66
N GLY A 297 -8.51 4.72 -6.53
CA GLY A 297 -8.29 4.54 -7.97
C GLY A 297 -6.83 4.58 -8.44
N SER A 298 -5.85 4.66 -7.52
CA SER A 298 -4.42 4.82 -7.85
C SER A 298 -3.67 3.49 -7.90
N SER A 299 -4.01 2.58 -6.99
CA SER A 299 -3.40 1.25 -6.80
C SER A 299 -4.40 0.10 -6.95
N HIS A 300 -5.70 0.40 -6.95
CA HIS A 300 -6.77 -0.58 -7.08
C HIS A 300 -7.70 -0.26 -8.25
N LEU A 301 -8.30 -1.31 -8.81
CA LEU A 301 -9.31 -1.26 -9.86
C LEU A 301 -10.57 -1.96 -9.35
N GLU A 302 -11.74 -1.49 -9.78
CA GLU A 302 -12.99 -2.17 -9.44
C GLU A 302 -13.16 -3.49 -10.20
N GLU A 303 -12.70 -3.52 -11.45
CA GLU A 303 -12.54 -4.69 -12.29
C GLU A 303 -11.04 -4.95 -12.49
N PHE A 304 -10.59 -6.15 -12.17
CA PHE A 304 -9.19 -6.57 -12.31
C PHE A 304 -9.12 -8.03 -12.72
N THR A 305 -7.99 -8.43 -13.30
CA THR A 305 -7.77 -9.77 -13.84
C THR A 305 -6.83 -10.52 -12.92
N MET A 306 -7.33 -11.58 -12.30
CA MET A 306 -6.52 -12.45 -11.44
C MET A 306 -6.01 -13.63 -12.25
N VAL A 307 -4.79 -14.06 -11.96
CA VAL A 307 -4.37 -15.45 -12.13
C VAL A 307 -4.28 -16.07 -10.75
N ASN A 308 -4.92 -17.22 -10.57
CA ASN A 308 -4.71 -18.06 -9.40
C ASN A 308 -4.30 -19.44 -9.87
N PHE A 309 -3.16 -19.93 -9.38
CA PHE A 309 -2.77 -21.33 -9.54
C PHE A 309 -2.84 -22.03 -8.20
N CYS A 310 -3.16 -23.33 -8.22
CA CYS A 310 -3.06 -24.17 -7.05
C CYS A 310 -2.66 -25.61 -7.40
N GLN A 311 -1.92 -26.22 -6.49
CA GLN A 311 -1.59 -27.64 -6.49
C GLN A 311 -2.14 -28.25 -5.21
N MET A 312 -2.80 -29.42 -5.30
CA MET A 312 -3.29 -30.17 -4.15
C MET A 312 -2.75 -31.61 -4.19
N GLY A 313 -2.31 -32.10 -3.03
CA GLY A 313 -1.75 -33.44 -2.86
C GLY A 313 -0.24 -33.45 -2.60
N SER A 314 0.49 -34.35 -3.26
CA SER A 314 1.95 -34.47 -3.06
C SER A 314 2.70 -33.23 -3.51
N GLY A 315 3.83 -32.94 -2.85
CA GLY A 315 4.72 -31.83 -3.23
C GLY A 315 4.19 -30.44 -2.90
N CYS A 316 3.11 -30.33 -2.12
CA CYS A 316 2.59 -29.05 -1.63
C CYS A 316 3.40 -28.52 -0.45
N THR A 317 4.63 -28.08 -0.72
CA THR A 317 5.56 -27.50 0.26
C THR A 317 5.79 -26.01 -0.02
N ARG A 318 6.22 -25.27 1.00
CA ARG A 318 6.64 -23.87 0.85
C ARG A 318 7.74 -23.70 -0.19
N GLU A 319 8.75 -24.57 -0.17
CA GLU A 319 9.88 -24.55 -1.12
C GLU A 319 9.40 -24.69 -2.57
N ASN A 320 8.49 -25.62 -2.85
CA ASN A 320 7.95 -25.79 -4.21
C ASN A 320 7.07 -24.61 -4.63
N LEU A 321 6.34 -23.99 -3.69
CA LEU A 321 5.55 -22.79 -3.97
C LEU A 321 6.45 -21.60 -4.31
N GLU A 322 7.49 -21.36 -3.50
CA GLU A 322 8.45 -20.28 -3.73
C GLU A 322 9.22 -20.52 -5.04
N GLY A 323 9.67 -21.75 -5.32
CA GLY A 323 10.34 -22.09 -6.57
C GLY A 323 9.47 -21.87 -7.82
N LEU A 324 8.17 -22.21 -7.76
CA LEU A 324 7.26 -21.95 -8.86
C LEU A 324 6.99 -20.45 -9.06
N ILE A 325 6.90 -19.68 -7.98
CA ILE A 325 6.74 -18.22 -8.04
C ILE A 325 8.00 -17.58 -8.64
N ASP A 326 9.18 -18.06 -8.26
CA ASP A 326 10.47 -17.60 -8.79
C ASP A 326 10.55 -17.82 -10.30
N GLU A 327 10.34 -19.05 -10.76
CA GLU A 327 10.30 -19.37 -12.19
C GLU A 327 9.26 -18.52 -12.95
N PHE A 328 8.10 -18.27 -12.32
CA PHE A 328 7.02 -17.49 -12.92
C PHE A 328 7.40 -16.03 -13.11
N LEU A 329 7.97 -15.39 -12.10
CA LEU A 329 8.35 -13.98 -12.17
C LEU A 329 9.62 -13.76 -12.98
N GLU A 330 10.57 -14.69 -12.94
CA GLU A 330 11.73 -14.69 -13.83
C GLU A 330 11.30 -14.78 -15.31
N HIS A 331 10.36 -15.68 -15.63
CA HIS A 331 9.81 -15.81 -16.99
C HIS A 331 9.16 -14.50 -17.48
N LEU A 332 8.54 -13.74 -16.58
CA LEU A 332 7.94 -12.44 -16.90
C LEU A 332 8.94 -11.28 -16.87
N GLY A 333 10.18 -11.50 -16.42
CA GLY A 333 11.21 -10.49 -16.25
C GLY A 333 10.87 -9.48 -15.15
N ILE A 334 10.30 -9.93 -14.04
CA ILE A 334 9.87 -9.10 -12.92
C ILE A 334 10.74 -9.40 -11.69
N GLU A 335 11.46 -8.40 -11.21
CA GLU A 335 12.17 -8.45 -9.93
C GLU A 335 11.19 -8.42 -8.77
N TYR A 336 11.46 -9.15 -7.69
CA TYR A 336 10.58 -9.22 -6.54
C TYR A 336 11.33 -9.56 -5.25
N GLU A 337 10.67 -9.34 -4.12
CA GLU A 337 11.10 -9.74 -2.79
C GLU A 337 9.99 -10.56 -2.11
N ILE A 338 10.37 -11.53 -1.28
CA ILE A 338 9.43 -12.34 -0.51
C ILE A 338 9.38 -11.84 0.93
N GLU A 339 8.19 -11.49 1.40
CA GLU A 339 7.93 -11.14 2.78
C GLU A 339 6.98 -12.17 3.43
N ALA A 340 7.27 -12.55 4.68
CA ALA A 340 6.36 -13.39 5.45
C ALA A 340 5.30 -12.50 6.10
N ASP A 341 4.02 -12.77 5.85
CA ASP A 341 2.89 -12.05 6.45
C ASP A 341 1.80 -13.01 6.98
N ASN A 342 0.72 -12.46 7.53
CA ASN A 342 -0.43 -13.20 8.02
C ASN A 342 -1.74 -12.55 7.50
N CYS A 343 -2.46 -13.28 6.65
CA CYS A 343 -3.74 -12.87 6.07
C CYS A 343 -4.93 -13.39 6.88
N MET A 344 -5.96 -12.55 7.04
CA MET A 344 -7.19 -12.87 7.78
C MET A 344 -7.96 -14.08 7.22
N THR A 345 -7.89 -14.33 5.91
CA THR A 345 -8.66 -15.39 5.24
C THR A 345 -7.95 -16.74 5.29
N TYR A 346 -6.61 -16.75 5.24
CA TYR A 346 -5.82 -17.97 5.02
C TYR A 346 -4.82 -18.27 6.14
N GLY A 347 -4.57 -17.37 7.09
CA GLY A 347 -3.55 -17.56 8.13
C GLY A 347 -2.18 -17.10 7.69
N ASP A 348 -1.13 -17.90 7.91
CA ASP A 348 0.24 -17.55 7.51
C ASP A 348 0.35 -17.51 5.97
N THR A 349 0.76 -16.36 5.43
CA THR A 349 0.87 -16.11 3.99
C THR A 349 2.27 -15.68 3.61
N ILE A 350 2.56 -15.84 2.32
CA ILE A 350 3.80 -15.41 1.69
C ILE A 350 3.40 -14.30 0.73
N ASP A 351 3.81 -13.08 1.04
CA ASP A 351 3.51 -11.93 0.21
C ASP A 351 4.70 -11.65 -0.71
N ILE A 352 4.38 -11.38 -1.97
CA ILE A 352 5.35 -11.19 -3.04
C ILE A 352 5.34 -9.71 -3.42
N MET A 353 6.43 -9.01 -3.14
CA MET A 353 6.52 -7.55 -3.19
C MET A 353 7.42 -7.08 -4.34
N HIS A 354 7.10 -5.93 -4.93
CA HIS A 354 7.96 -5.18 -5.84
C HIS A 354 8.09 -3.74 -5.34
N GLY A 355 9.14 -3.47 -4.58
CA GLY A 355 9.21 -2.27 -3.75
C GLY A 355 8.02 -2.25 -2.77
N ASP A 356 7.28 -1.15 -2.71
CA ASP A 356 6.10 -1.02 -1.84
C ASP A 356 4.82 -1.65 -2.42
N LEU A 357 4.87 -2.27 -3.60
CA LEU A 357 3.70 -2.84 -4.28
C LEU A 357 3.61 -4.35 -4.10
N GLU A 358 2.57 -4.83 -3.44
CA GLU A 358 2.23 -6.26 -3.38
C GLU A 358 1.76 -6.77 -4.76
N LEU A 359 2.44 -7.77 -5.29
CA LEU A 359 2.10 -8.45 -6.55
C LEU A 359 1.17 -9.65 -6.34
N SER A 360 1.37 -10.38 -5.24
CA SER A 360 0.63 -11.59 -4.91
C SER A 360 0.64 -11.86 -3.42
N SER A 361 -0.40 -12.57 -2.98
CA SER A 361 -0.41 -13.29 -1.72
C SER A 361 -0.51 -14.79 -2.01
N ALA A 362 0.39 -15.56 -1.41
CA ALA A 362 0.53 -17.00 -1.60
C ALA A 362 0.32 -17.75 -0.29
N VAL A 363 -0.18 -18.98 -0.40
CA VAL A 363 -0.69 -19.75 0.74
C VAL A 363 -0.18 -21.18 0.65
N VAL A 364 0.30 -21.69 1.79
CA VAL A 364 0.59 -23.11 2.00
C VAL A 364 -0.48 -23.66 2.93
N GLY A 365 -1.42 -24.42 2.37
CA GLY A 365 -2.42 -25.14 3.16
C GLY A 365 -1.83 -26.38 3.86
N PRO A 366 -2.63 -27.07 4.69
CA PRO A 366 -4.07 -26.92 4.83
C PRO A 366 -4.49 -25.77 5.75
N ASN A 367 -5.67 -25.21 5.49
CA ASN A 367 -6.30 -24.16 6.28
C ASN A 367 -7.65 -24.62 6.84
N PRO A 368 -8.13 -24.06 7.98
CA PRO A 368 -9.42 -24.44 8.57
C PRO A 368 -10.61 -24.35 7.60
N LEU A 369 -10.53 -23.42 6.63
CA LEU A 369 -11.55 -23.19 5.60
C LEU A 369 -11.72 -24.38 4.65
N ASP A 370 -10.68 -25.19 4.44
CA ASP A 370 -10.67 -26.29 3.47
C ASP A 370 -11.81 -27.28 3.71
N ARG A 371 -12.17 -27.49 4.98
CA ARG A 371 -13.26 -28.38 5.39
C ARG A 371 -14.61 -27.92 4.83
N GLU A 372 -14.86 -26.61 4.78
CA GLU A 372 -16.10 -26.04 4.23
C GLU A 372 -16.20 -26.26 2.72
N TRP A 373 -15.07 -26.54 2.07
CA TRP A 373 -14.97 -26.85 0.65
C TRP A 373 -14.82 -28.34 0.35
N GLY A 374 -14.77 -29.18 1.38
CA GLY A 374 -14.53 -30.62 1.23
C GLY A 374 -13.13 -30.96 0.72
N VAL A 375 -12.15 -30.08 0.97
CA VAL A 375 -10.74 -30.32 0.73
C VAL A 375 -10.10 -30.82 2.03
N ASN A 376 -9.33 -31.91 1.93
CA ASN A 376 -8.74 -32.60 3.08
C ASN A 376 -7.30 -33.07 2.83
N LYS A 377 -6.65 -32.52 1.80
CA LYS A 377 -5.26 -32.79 1.43
C LYS A 377 -4.43 -31.50 1.55
N PRO A 378 -3.10 -31.60 1.73
CA PRO A 378 -2.22 -30.44 1.60
C PRO A 378 -2.37 -29.77 0.24
N TRP A 379 -2.20 -28.46 0.19
CA TRP A 379 -2.25 -27.70 -1.06
C TRP A 379 -1.36 -26.46 -0.97
N ILE A 380 -0.93 -25.96 -2.12
CA ILE A 380 -0.23 -24.68 -2.27
C ILE A 380 -0.92 -23.87 -3.36
N GLY A 381 -0.89 -22.55 -3.27
CA GLY A 381 -1.40 -21.69 -4.32
C GLY A 381 -1.04 -20.23 -4.13
N ALA A 382 -1.07 -19.48 -5.22
CA ALA A 382 -0.84 -18.04 -5.21
C ALA A 382 -1.80 -17.33 -6.16
N GLY A 383 -2.06 -16.06 -5.90
CA GLY A 383 -2.91 -15.20 -6.73
C GLY A 383 -2.21 -13.91 -7.12
N PHE A 384 -2.03 -13.67 -8.42
CA PHE A 384 -1.44 -12.44 -8.96
C PHE A 384 -2.47 -11.61 -9.71
N GLY A 385 -2.41 -10.28 -9.54
CA GLY A 385 -3.17 -9.33 -10.36
C GLY A 385 -2.40 -8.97 -11.64
N LEU A 386 -2.92 -9.32 -12.81
CA LEU A 386 -2.23 -9.10 -14.10
C LEU A 386 -1.99 -7.62 -14.38
N GLU A 387 -2.91 -6.73 -13.99
CA GLU A 387 -2.73 -5.29 -14.17
C GLU A 387 -1.56 -4.75 -13.31
N ARG A 388 -1.29 -5.35 -12.15
CA ARG A 388 -0.11 -5.01 -11.33
C ARG A 388 1.18 -5.48 -12.00
N LEU A 389 1.18 -6.70 -12.54
CA LEU A 389 2.33 -7.23 -13.31
C LEU A 389 2.65 -6.34 -14.50
N LEU A 390 1.64 -5.94 -15.29
CA LEU A 390 1.80 -5.00 -16.40
C LEU A 390 2.27 -3.61 -15.95
N LYS A 391 1.72 -3.10 -14.83
CA LYS A 391 2.13 -1.82 -14.27
C LYS A 391 3.63 -1.82 -13.97
N VAL A 392 4.15 -2.88 -13.36
CA VAL A 392 5.57 -3.02 -13.06
C VAL A 392 6.39 -3.17 -14.35
N ARG A 393 6.04 -4.14 -15.20
CA ARG A 393 6.79 -4.45 -16.43
C ARG A 393 6.90 -3.27 -17.40
N HIS A 394 5.89 -2.41 -17.43
CA HIS A 394 5.87 -1.23 -18.30
C HIS A 394 6.04 0.09 -17.55
N ASN A 395 6.42 0.06 -16.27
CA ASN A 395 6.65 1.24 -15.45
C ASN A 395 5.51 2.28 -15.52
N TYR A 396 4.26 1.82 -15.51
CA TYR A 396 3.12 2.72 -15.59
C TYR A 396 2.94 3.49 -14.27
N THR A 397 2.70 4.79 -14.41
CA THR A 397 2.48 5.70 -13.28
C THR A 397 1.17 5.45 -12.52
N ASN A 398 0.19 4.82 -13.15
CA ASN A 398 -1.09 4.44 -12.54
C ASN A 398 -1.55 3.10 -13.12
N ILE A 399 -2.11 2.23 -12.27
CA ILE A 399 -2.63 0.90 -12.63
C ILE A 399 -3.74 0.95 -13.71
N ARG A 400 -4.51 2.03 -13.81
CA ARG A 400 -5.56 2.21 -14.83
C ARG A 400 -5.06 2.13 -16.28
N ARG A 401 -3.74 2.31 -16.50
CA ARG A 401 -3.10 2.16 -17.81
C ARG A 401 -2.93 0.71 -18.25
N ALA A 402 -2.97 -0.23 -17.30
CA ALA A 402 -2.77 -1.66 -17.53
C ALA A 402 -4.08 -2.46 -17.63
N GLY A 403 -5.19 -1.90 -17.15
CA GLY A 403 -6.48 -2.59 -17.11
C GLY A 403 -7.34 -2.37 -18.35
N ARG A 404 -8.52 -2.98 -18.34
CA ARG A 404 -9.60 -2.73 -19.31
C ARG A 404 -10.01 -1.26 -19.22
N SER A 405 -9.91 -0.53 -20.33
CA SER A 405 -10.20 0.89 -20.34
C SER A 405 -10.60 1.38 -21.73
N GLU A 406 -11.51 2.34 -21.77
CA GLU A 406 -11.77 3.16 -22.98
C GLU A 406 -10.86 4.40 -23.02
N LEU A 407 -10.27 4.80 -21.89
CA LEU A 407 -9.39 5.96 -21.78
C LEU A 407 -7.93 5.62 -22.10
N TYR A 408 -7.53 4.37 -21.91
CA TYR A 408 -6.18 3.89 -22.19
C TYR A 408 -6.20 2.61 -23.03
N TYR A 409 -5.33 2.53 -24.03
CA TYR A 409 -5.04 1.31 -24.78
C TYR A 409 -3.55 1.03 -24.71
N ASN A 410 -3.15 -0.12 -24.12
CA ASN A 410 -1.74 -0.46 -23.88
C ASN A 410 -0.94 0.63 -23.13
N GLY A 411 -1.64 1.35 -22.24
CA GLY A 411 -1.11 2.46 -21.46
C GLY A 411 -1.00 3.80 -22.20
N ILE A 412 -1.43 3.87 -23.46
CA ILE A 412 -1.52 5.11 -24.25
C ILE A 412 -2.91 5.71 -24.08
N ASN A 413 -2.99 7.02 -23.80
CA ASN A 413 -4.27 7.71 -23.70
C ASN A 413 -4.98 7.74 -25.06
N THR A 414 -6.28 7.46 -25.09
CA THR A 414 -7.10 7.46 -26.30
C THR A 414 -7.76 8.82 -26.57
N ASN A 415 -7.82 9.70 -25.58
CA ASN A 415 -8.35 11.06 -25.69
C ASN A 415 -7.23 12.04 -26.15
N LEU A 416 -6.93 11.97 -27.45
CA LEU A 416 -5.78 12.61 -28.13
C LEU A 416 -6.13 13.84 -28.97
#